data_AF-A0A0S6XL47-F1
#
_entry.id   AF-A0A0S6XL47-F1
#
_cell.length_a   1.000
_cell.length_b   1.000
_cell.length_c   1.000
_cell.angle_alpha   90.00
_cell.angle_beta   90.00
_cell.angle_gamma   90.00
#
_symmetry.space_group_name_H-M   'P 1'
#
loop_
_entity.id
_entity.type
_entity.pdbx_description
1 polymer ?
#
loop_
_entity_poly.entity_id
_entity_poly.type
_entity_poly.pdbx_seq_one_letter_code
_entity_poly.pdbx_strand_id
1 'polypeptide(L)'
;MSTPSIPHLSTLLPRGGTRTRGERGRARGGADSSSATSSDSPAEQAAQHDRTIQGTDNDAASSRASAVTLGYLSDPYALSFAPVPPPRRYPLINRGTYVRTTALDRLIHQFLSVSGKQGEKRQIISLGAGSDTRFFRLASQHPDLIYHELDFPTNTVAKIAKILSTGLLKTALQVASPDPSTIIIAESKDSLYSNSLNIHPLDLRLLSNPSTSPPLPNIDPKAPTLLLSECCLTYLPLPSANSILSHFLSTLLDQSTPAALLQYEPIKPLDSFGKTMTANLASRNIAMPSLHALPTLEAHRARLWSLGLAHTGARTVAHIYSASAPSAHSNTEDDDDASIETLNGRHSAGAEDEVWLSPAERARVERLEWLDEVEEWSLLAGHYCVVWGWRRGTVLDDNDVFGRAWGSVAGSWREEERKDDELHSVTSPTSQV
;
A
#
# COMPACT_ATOMS: atom_id res chain seq x y z
N MET A 1 11.58 6.24 34.84
CA MET A 1 10.42 5.33 34.73
C MET A 1 10.56 4.61 33.41
N SER A 2 10.90 3.33 33.47
CA SER A 2 11.15 2.44 32.34
C SER A 2 9.85 2.17 31.58
N THR A 3 9.81 2.57 30.31
CA THR A 3 8.76 2.23 29.36
C THR A 3 8.69 0.71 29.17
N PRO A 4 7.51 0.08 29.09
CA PRO A 4 7.42 -1.34 28.81
C PRO A 4 7.92 -1.60 27.37
N SER A 5 8.94 -2.43 27.24
CA SER A 5 9.44 -2.89 25.94
C SER A 5 8.36 -3.67 25.19
N ILE A 6 8.01 -3.20 24.00
CA ILE A 6 7.03 -3.83 23.10
C ILE A 6 7.62 -5.16 22.58
N PRO A 7 6.93 -6.31 22.70
CA PRO A 7 7.38 -7.56 22.08
C PRO A 7 7.27 -7.48 20.55
N HIS A 8 8.33 -7.95 19.87
CA HIS A 8 8.56 -7.91 18.43
C HIS A 8 7.56 -8.75 17.60
N LEU A 9 7.41 -8.39 16.31
CA LEU A 9 6.73 -9.13 15.21
C LEU A 9 7.03 -10.65 15.13
N SER A 10 8.01 -11.17 15.89
CA SER A 10 8.26 -12.59 16.13
C SER A 10 7.12 -13.34 16.85
N THR A 11 6.14 -12.63 17.41
CA THR A 11 4.94 -13.27 17.98
C THR A 11 3.92 -13.71 16.93
N LEU A 12 4.15 -13.42 15.65
CA LEU A 12 3.30 -13.85 14.52
C LEU A 12 3.43 -15.34 14.17
N LEU A 13 4.43 -16.05 14.72
CA LEU A 13 4.67 -17.46 14.40
C LEU A 13 4.12 -18.39 15.49
N PRO A 14 3.37 -19.45 15.15
CA PRO A 14 2.97 -20.45 16.13
C PRO A 14 4.22 -21.10 16.72
N ARG A 15 4.48 -20.87 18.01
CA ARG A 15 5.56 -21.56 18.72
C ARG A 15 5.25 -23.06 18.78
N GLY A 16 5.96 -23.84 17.95
CA GLY A 16 6.09 -25.28 18.12
C GLY A 16 6.56 -25.60 19.53
N GLY A 17 5.84 -26.50 20.21
CA GLY A 17 5.98 -26.71 21.64
C GLY A 17 7.26 -27.42 22.05
N THR A 18 7.84 -26.97 23.15
CA THR A 18 8.62 -27.82 24.06
C THR A 18 8.25 -27.48 25.50
N ARG A 19 7.63 -28.46 26.18
CA ARG A 19 7.33 -28.46 27.61
C ARG A 19 8.64 -28.54 28.39
N THR A 20 8.88 -27.60 29.30
CA THR A 20 9.79 -27.80 30.43
C THR A 20 9.13 -27.35 31.73
N ARG A 21 9.45 -28.09 32.79
CA ARG A 21 8.71 -28.28 34.05
C ARG A 21 9.54 -27.71 35.21
N GLY A 22 8.90 -27.07 36.19
CA GLY A 22 9.46 -26.63 37.49
C GLY A 22 9.90 -25.15 37.46
N GLU A 23 9.66 -24.30 38.46
CA GLU A 23 9.62 -24.52 39.91
C GLU A 23 8.59 -23.63 40.63
N ARG A 24 8.23 -24.07 41.84
CA ARG A 24 7.28 -23.43 42.77
C ARG A 24 7.98 -22.33 43.58
N GLY A 25 7.46 -21.11 43.53
CA GLY A 25 7.76 -20.04 44.49
C GLY A 25 6.47 -19.51 45.10
N ARG A 26 6.22 -19.83 46.38
CA ARG A 26 5.15 -19.24 47.19
C ARG A 26 5.55 -17.82 47.59
N ALA A 27 4.71 -16.83 47.30
CA ALA A 27 4.72 -15.55 48.00
C ALA A 27 3.27 -15.16 48.34
N ARG A 28 3.08 -14.77 49.61
CA ARG A 28 1.80 -14.49 50.27
C ARG A 28 1.22 -13.15 49.81
N GLY A 29 -0.11 -13.06 49.92
CA GLY A 29 -0.92 -11.94 49.43
C GLY A 29 -0.75 -10.64 50.21
N GLY A 30 -0.98 -9.56 49.48
CA GLY A 30 -1.36 -8.24 49.97
C GLY A 30 -2.44 -7.74 49.03
N ALA A 31 -3.68 -7.64 49.53
CA ALA A 31 -4.81 -7.12 48.80
C ALA A 31 -4.73 -5.59 48.80
N ASP A 32 -4.57 -5.00 47.63
CA ASP A 32 -5.00 -3.63 47.34
C ASP A 32 -5.72 -3.66 46.00
N SER A 33 -7.03 -3.87 46.08
CA SER A 33 -7.95 -3.76 44.96
C SER A 33 -8.29 -2.29 44.75
N SER A 34 -7.42 -1.56 44.06
CA SER A 34 -7.84 -0.34 43.34
C SER A 34 -8.19 -0.74 41.91
N SER A 35 -9.45 -1.19 41.72
CA SER A 35 -10.04 -1.32 40.40
C SER A 35 -10.16 0.07 39.77
N ALA A 36 -9.12 0.52 39.08
CA ALA A 36 -9.20 1.65 38.17
C ALA A 36 -9.97 1.18 36.92
N THR A 37 -11.30 1.23 37.00
CA THR A 37 -12.14 1.21 35.81
C THR A 37 -11.93 2.53 35.08
N SER A 38 -11.04 2.57 34.10
CA SER A 38 -10.93 3.70 33.17
C SER A 38 -12.19 3.73 32.30
N SER A 39 -13.20 4.47 32.74
CA SER A 39 -14.38 4.80 31.94
C SER A 39 -14.00 5.87 30.92
N ASP A 40 -13.13 5.53 29.97
CA ASP A 40 -12.77 6.46 28.90
C ASP A 40 -14.03 6.74 28.07
N SER A 41 -14.27 8.01 27.79
CA SER A 41 -15.38 8.44 26.94
C SER A 41 -15.25 7.87 25.52
N PRO A 42 -16.34 7.72 24.74
CA PRO A 42 -16.27 7.29 23.34
C PRO A 42 -15.31 8.13 22.48
N ALA A 43 -15.18 9.42 22.78
CA ALA A 43 -14.25 10.32 22.10
C ALA A 43 -12.77 10.02 22.44
N GLU A 44 -12.46 9.72 23.69
CA GLU A 44 -11.11 9.33 24.11
C GLU A 44 -10.70 7.97 23.53
N GLN A 45 -11.64 7.03 23.47
CA GLN A 45 -11.42 5.73 22.81
C GLN A 45 -11.14 5.88 21.32
N ALA A 46 -11.91 6.73 20.62
CA ALA A 46 -11.67 7.04 19.21
C ALA A 46 -10.31 7.71 18.99
N ALA A 47 -9.95 8.69 19.82
CA ALA A 47 -8.64 9.34 19.75
C ALA A 47 -7.48 8.38 20.05
N GLN A 48 -7.67 7.43 20.98
CA GLN A 48 -6.69 6.40 21.28
C GLN A 48 -6.53 5.39 20.13
N HIS A 49 -7.63 5.02 19.48
CA HIS A 49 -7.60 4.22 18.27
C HIS A 49 -6.84 4.94 17.15
N ASP A 50 -7.14 6.21 16.91
CA ASP A 50 -6.45 7.01 15.89
C ASP A 50 -4.94 7.13 16.17
N ARG A 51 -4.53 7.34 17.42
CA ARG A 51 -3.10 7.30 17.81
C ARG A 51 -2.44 5.95 17.51
N THR A 52 -3.18 4.86 17.70
CA THR A 52 -2.69 3.52 17.40
C THR A 52 -2.48 3.33 15.90
N ILE A 53 -3.42 3.81 15.07
CA ILE A 53 -3.29 3.78 13.60
C ILE A 53 -2.16 4.69 13.13
N GLN A 54 -2.04 5.91 13.66
CA GLN A 54 -0.92 6.82 13.36
C GLN A 54 0.44 6.16 13.65
N GLY A 55 0.51 5.37 14.72
CA GLY A 55 1.73 4.65 15.12
C GLY A 55 2.17 3.54 14.17
N THR A 56 1.31 3.05 13.26
CA THR A 56 1.70 1.99 12.30
C THR A 56 2.69 2.50 11.25
N ASP A 57 2.75 3.81 11.01
CA ASP A 57 3.78 4.43 10.17
C ASP A 57 5.20 4.15 10.71
N ASN A 58 5.39 4.19 12.03
CA ASN A 58 6.69 3.89 12.64
C ASN A 58 7.14 2.45 12.34
N ASP A 59 6.20 1.50 12.29
CA ASP A 59 6.50 0.12 11.93
C ASP A 59 6.90 -0.01 10.46
N ALA A 60 6.24 0.73 9.57
CA ALA A 60 6.55 0.79 8.14
C ALA A 60 7.92 1.45 7.90
N ALA A 61 8.17 2.63 8.49
CA ALA A 61 9.44 3.34 8.41
C ALA A 61 10.61 2.49 8.93
N SER A 62 10.41 1.79 10.05
CA SER A 62 11.39 0.87 10.62
C SER A 62 11.69 -0.31 9.69
N SER A 63 10.67 -0.86 9.02
CA SER A 63 10.84 -1.98 8.09
C SER A 63 11.57 -1.54 6.81
N ARG A 64 11.23 -0.34 6.29
CA ARG A 64 11.95 0.29 5.16
C ARG A 64 13.42 0.53 5.51
N ALA A 65 13.70 1.10 6.68
CA ALA A 65 15.06 1.37 7.13
C ALA A 65 15.90 0.09 7.31
N SER A 66 15.29 -0.98 7.84
CA SER A 66 15.94 -2.31 7.88
C SER A 66 16.31 -2.80 6.48
N ALA A 67 15.36 -2.77 5.55
CA ALA A 67 15.57 -3.20 4.17
C ALA A 67 16.65 -2.37 3.44
N VAL A 68 16.71 -1.06 3.68
CA VAL A 68 17.76 -0.18 3.14
C VAL A 68 19.12 -0.51 3.75
N THR A 69 19.19 -0.64 5.08
CA THR A 69 20.46 -0.92 5.79
C THR A 69 21.07 -2.26 5.36
N LEU A 70 20.22 -3.24 5.02
CA LEU A 70 20.63 -4.57 4.58
C LEU A 70 20.78 -4.71 3.06
N GLY A 71 20.64 -3.62 2.30
CA GLY A 71 20.89 -3.61 0.85
C GLY A 71 19.77 -4.18 -0.02
N TYR A 72 18.57 -4.40 0.53
CA TYR A 72 17.40 -4.78 -0.26
C TYR A 72 16.95 -3.62 -1.15
N LEU A 73 16.89 -2.42 -0.57
CA LEU A 73 16.41 -1.20 -1.21
C LEU A 73 17.51 -0.13 -1.25
N SER A 74 17.50 0.67 -2.31
CA SER A 74 18.32 1.89 -2.41
C SER A 74 17.44 3.11 -2.19
N ASP A 75 17.44 3.64 -0.97
CA ASP A 75 16.71 4.86 -0.63
C ASP A 75 17.55 5.70 0.35
N PRO A 76 18.16 6.81 -0.12
CA PRO A 76 19.01 7.64 0.72
C PRO A 76 18.22 8.47 1.74
N TYR A 77 16.89 8.55 1.61
CA TYR A 77 16.03 9.38 2.44
C TYR A 77 15.40 8.59 3.59
N ALA A 78 15.17 7.28 3.42
CA ALA A 78 14.44 6.42 4.35
C ALA A 78 14.95 6.47 5.81
N LEU A 79 16.28 6.53 6.01
CA LEU A 79 16.87 6.58 7.35
C LEU A 79 16.53 7.86 8.12
N SER A 80 16.14 8.94 7.44
CA SER A 80 15.77 10.22 8.07
C SER A 80 14.51 10.11 8.95
N PHE A 81 13.65 9.14 8.63
CA PHE A 81 12.35 8.93 9.25
C PHE A 81 12.31 7.75 10.24
N ALA A 82 13.40 6.98 10.35
CA ALA A 82 13.46 5.83 11.24
C ALA A 82 14.19 6.14 12.58
N PRO A 83 13.97 5.31 13.62
CA PRO A 83 14.81 5.35 14.82
C PRO A 83 16.29 5.17 14.50
N VAL A 84 17.17 5.73 15.33
CA VAL A 84 18.62 5.61 15.21
C VAL A 84 19.17 4.87 16.45
N PRO A 85 19.87 3.72 16.29
CA PRO A 85 20.09 2.99 15.03
C PRO A 85 18.78 2.36 14.50
N PRO A 86 18.68 2.14 13.17
CA PRO A 86 17.48 1.51 12.59
C PRO A 86 17.34 0.08 13.12
N PRO A 87 16.13 -0.34 13.52
CA PRO A 87 15.91 -1.69 14.01
C PRO A 87 16.07 -2.70 12.87
N ARG A 88 16.76 -3.81 13.11
CA ARG A 88 16.82 -4.93 12.17
C ARG A 88 15.51 -5.73 12.22
N ARG A 89 14.92 -6.02 11.05
CA ARG A 89 13.76 -6.92 10.89
C ARG A 89 14.20 -8.30 10.39
N TYR A 90 13.32 -9.29 10.55
CA TYR A 90 13.54 -10.66 10.06
C TYR A 90 13.61 -10.70 8.52
N PRO A 91 14.34 -11.67 7.93
CA PRO A 91 14.50 -11.79 6.47
C PRO A 91 13.18 -11.77 5.69
N LEU A 92 12.15 -12.49 6.17
CA LEU A 92 10.82 -12.49 5.53
C LEU A 92 10.17 -11.10 5.50
N ILE A 93 10.41 -10.26 6.51
CA ILE A 93 9.89 -8.88 6.57
C ILE A 93 10.67 -7.99 5.60
N ASN A 94 11.99 -8.15 5.51
CA ASN A 94 12.82 -7.41 4.55
C ASN A 94 12.46 -7.78 3.10
N ARG A 95 12.26 -9.07 2.80
CA ARG A 95 11.78 -9.56 1.50
C ARG A 95 10.38 -9.01 1.18
N GLY A 96 9.46 -9.02 2.14
CA GLY A 96 8.12 -8.44 1.96
C GLY A 96 8.18 -6.94 1.66
N THR A 97 9.00 -6.21 2.42
CA THR A 97 9.23 -4.76 2.23
C THR A 97 9.83 -4.45 0.87
N TYR A 98 10.77 -5.28 0.42
CA TYR A 98 11.36 -5.21 -0.91
C TYR A 98 10.29 -5.34 -1.99
N VAL A 99 9.52 -6.45 -1.99
CA VAL A 99 8.51 -6.73 -3.01
C VAL A 99 7.41 -5.67 -3.02
N ARG A 100 6.93 -5.26 -1.83
CA ARG A 100 5.98 -4.14 -1.65
C ARG A 100 6.48 -2.89 -2.37
N THR A 101 7.73 -2.49 -2.10
CA THR A 101 8.30 -1.25 -2.66
C THR A 101 8.52 -1.38 -4.17
N THR A 102 9.15 -2.45 -4.63
CA THR A 102 9.53 -2.58 -6.05
C THR A 102 8.32 -2.78 -6.96
N ALA A 103 7.26 -3.44 -6.49
CA ALA A 103 6.03 -3.61 -7.26
C ALA A 103 5.30 -2.28 -7.47
N LEU A 104 5.16 -1.49 -6.41
CA LEU A 104 4.57 -0.15 -6.50
C LEU A 104 5.41 0.78 -7.36
N ASP A 105 6.74 0.80 -7.13
CA ASP A 105 7.66 1.62 -7.91
C ASP A 105 7.65 1.24 -9.39
N ARG A 106 7.56 -0.06 -9.76
CA ARG A 106 7.43 -0.49 -11.16
C ARG A 106 6.20 0.15 -11.83
N LEU A 107 5.02 0.03 -11.22
CA LEU A 107 3.79 0.58 -11.77
C LEU A 107 3.83 2.12 -11.83
N ILE A 108 4.40 2.76 -10.82
CA ILE A 108 4.50 4.23 -10.77
C ILE A 108 5.50 4.74 -11.80
N HIS A 109 6.66 4.10 -11.96
CA HIS A 109 7.63 4.46 -12.98
C HIS A 109 7.07 4.26 -14.39
N GLN A 110 6.35 3.15 -14.64
CA GLN A 110 5.67 2.94 -15.93
C GLN A 110 4.64 4.03 -16.20
N PHE A 111 3.83 4.41 -15.21
CA PHE A 111 2.92 5.54 -15.34
C PHE A 111 3.68 6.81 -15.71
N LEU A 112 4.74 7.15 -14.97
CA LEU A 112 5.53 8.37 -15.15
C LEU A 112 6.44 8.36 -16.39
N SER A 113 6.71 7.21 -17.02
CA SER A 113 7.55 7.09 -18.22
C SER A 113 6.78 7.19 -19.54
N VAL A 114 5.45 7.03 -19.54
CA VAL A 114 4.66 7.19 -20.77
C VAL A 114 4.89 8.58 -21.36
N SER A 115 5.15 8.70 -22.66
CA SER A 115 5.35 10.02 -23.26
C SER A 115 4.03 10.80 -23.27
N GLY A 116 4.07 12.01 -22.69
CA GLY A 116 2.98 12.97 -22.71
C GLY A 116 3.22 14.11 -23.71
N LYS A 117 2.29 15.07 -23.76
CA LYS A 117 2.54 16.34 -24.44
C LYS A 117 3.64 17.11 -23.70
N GLN A 118 4.40 17.96 -24.40
CA GLN A 118 5.44 18.77 -23.75
C GLN A 118 4.81 19.65 -22.65
N GLY A 119 5.34 19.54 -21.42
CA GLY A 119 4.82 20.25 -20.25
C GLY A 119 3.52 19.67 -19.67
N GLU A 120 3.11 18.47 -20.09
CA GLU A 120 1.98 17.77 -19.48
C GLU A 120 2.34 17.29 -18.08
N LYS A 121 1.66 17.85 -17.08
CA LYS A 121 1.85 17.49 -15.69
C LYS A 121 1.26 16.12 -15.38
N ARG A 122 1.84 15.46 -14.37
CA ARG A 122 1.32 14.21 -13.80
C ARG A 122 1.09 14.39 -12.33
N GLN A 123 0.03 13.78 -11.82
CA GLN A 123 -0.35 13.91 -10.43
C GLN A 123 -0.30 12.57 -9.73
N ILE A 124 0.31 12.53 -8.55
CA ILE A 124 0.21 11.40 -7.62
C ILE A 124 -0.41 11.91 -6.33
N ILE A 125 -1.45 11.25 -5.84
CA ILE A 125 -2.08 11.54 -4.55
C ILE A 125 -1.88 10.32 -3.65
N SER A 126 -0.98 10.43 -2.69
CA SER A 126 -0.69 9.40 -1.69
C SER A 126 -1.58 9.54 -0.47
N LEU A 127 -2.48 8.58 -0.27
CA LEU A 127 -3.41 8.50 0.85
C LEU A 127 -2.75 7.76 2.01
N GLY A 128 -2.65 8.42 3.17
CA GLY A 128 -1.90 7.90 4.31
C GLY A 128 -0.41 7.79 4.00
N ALA A 129 0.19 8.88 3.53
CA ALA A 129 1.57 8.87 3.04
C ALA A 129 2.61 8.55 4.13
N GLY A 130 2.30 8.81 5.40
CA GLY A 130 3.19 8.60 6.53
C GLY A 130 4.61 9.13 6.24
N SER A 131 5.59 8.29 6.53
CA SER A 131 7.01 8.53 6.31
C SER A 131 7.51 8.13 4.90
N ASP A 132 6.63 8.02 3.90
CA ASP A 132 7.03 7.70 2.52
C ASP A 132 8.05 8.72 2.00
N THR A 133 9.04 8.20 1.27
CA THR A 133 10.20 8.90 0.72
C THR A 133 10.25 8.87 -0.80
N ARG A 134 9.27 8.24 -1.45
CA ARG A 134 9.14 8.17 -2.92
C ARG A 134 9.22 9.53 -3.59
N PHE A 135 8.55 10.56 -3.06
CA PHE A 135 8.60 11.90 -3.66
C PHE A 135 10.04 12.35 -3.92
N PHE A 136 10.92 12.23 -2.91
CA PHE A 136 12.31 12.69 -3.02
C PHE A 136 13.11 11.91 -4.08
N ARG A 137 12.79 10.62 -4.28
CA ARG A 137 13.40 9.80 -5.33
C ARG A 137 12.87 10.17 -6.72
N LEU A 138 11.56 10.42 -6.84
CA LEU A 138 10.89 10.69 -8.11
C LEU A 138 11.09 12.12 -8.62
N ALA A 139 11.06 13.12 -7.75
CA ALA A 139 11.01 14.52 -8.14
C ALA A 139 12.26 14.96 -8.93
N SER A 140 13.41 14.35 -8.66
CA SER A 140 14.64 14.60 -9.43
C SER A 140 14.59 14.08 -10.88
N GLN A 141 13.75 13.09 -11.14
CA GLN A 141 13.62 12.42 -12.44
C GLN A 141 12.40 12.91 -13.24
N HIS A 142 11.42 13.49 -12.56
CA HIS A 142 10.13 13.89 -13.13
C HIS A 142 9.78 15.33 -12.72
N PRO A 143 10.33 16.35 -13.40
CA PRO A 143 10.11 17.76 -13.04
C PRO A 143 8.65 18.22 -13.21
N ASP A 144 7.86 17.54 -14.04
CA ASP A 144 6.44 17.84 -14.27
C ASP A 144 5.49 17.10 -13.28
N LEU A 145 6.05 16.42 -12.27
CA LEU A 145 5.28 15.71 -11.25
C LEU A 145 4.75 16.67 -10.17
N ILE A 146 3.43 16.64 -9.97
CA ILE A 146 2.75 17.19 -8.79
C ILE A 146 2.46 16.03 -7.83
N TYR A 147 3.03 16.07 -6.64
CA TYR A 147 2.87 15.05 -5.62
C TYR A 147 2.06 15.60 -4.45
N HIS A 148 0.98 14.91 -4.09
CA HIS A 148 0.17 15.20 -2.92
C HIS A 148 0.30 14.08 -1.90
N GLU A 149 0.51 14.46 -0.65
CA GLU A 149 0.50 13.56 0.49
C GLU A 149 -0.61 13.98 1.45
N LEU A 150 -1.47 13.04 1.80
CA LEU A 150 -2.54 13.26 2.77
C LEU A 150 -2.29 12.33 3.95
N ASP A 151 -2.25 12.87 5.15
CA ASP A 151 -2.14 12.10 6.39
C ASP A 151 -2.69 12.91 7.57
N PHE A 152 -2.85 12.27 8.73
CA PHE A 152 -3.24 12.96 9.95
C PHE A 152 -2.30 14.13 10.25
N PRO A 153 -2.81 15.26 10.79
CA PRO A 153 -1.98 16.41 11.15
C PRO A 153 -0.77 16.06 12.02
N THR A 154 -0.90 15.11 12.95
CA THR A 154 0.21 14.62 13.77
C THR A 154 1.38 14.09 12.92
N ASN A 155 1.08 13.34 11.87
CA ASN A 155 2.08 12.72 11.00
C ASN A 155 2.67 13.75 10.03
N THR A 156 1.86 14.65 9.48
CA THR A 156 2.35 15.69 8.56
C THR A 156 3.25 16.69 9.27
N VAL A 157 2.94 17.08 10.52
CA VAL A 157 3.83 17.90 11.37
C VAL A 157 5.20 17.23 11.54
N ALA A 158 5.20 15.94 11.91
CA ALA A 158 6.44 15.19 12.09
C ALA A 158 7.25 15.12 10.79
N LYS A 159 6.58 14.89 9.65
CA LYS A 159 7.22 14.81 8.33
C LYS A 159 7.82 16.15 7.90
N ILE A 160 7.07 17.23 8.01
CA ILE A 160 7.54 18.58 7.65
C ILE A 160 8.72 18.97 8.54
N ALA A 161 8.66 18.70 9.84
CA ALA A 161 9.79 18.94 10.74
C ALA A 161 11.07 18.20 10.29
N LYS A 162 10.95 16.94 9.83
CA LYS A 162 12.07 16.18 9.27
C LYS A 162 12.59 16.75 7.96
N ILE A 163 11.70 17.15 7.05
CA ILE A 163 12.07 17.80 5.77
C ILE A 163 12.90 19.06 6.03
N LEU A 164 12.48 19.90 6.98
CA LEU A 164 13.13 21.16 7.28
C LEU A 164 14.45 21.02 8.05
N SER A 165 14.56 20.01 8.90
CA SER A 165 15.74 19.79 9.76
C SER A 165 16.82 18.90 9.11
N THR A 166 16.49 18.14 8.06
CA THR A 166 17.42 17.21 7.41
C THR A 166 17.94 17.80 6.11
N GLY A 167 19.25 18.06 6.03
CA GLY A 167 19.89 18.69 4.87
C GLY A 167 19.55 18.01 3.54
N LEU A 168 19.63 16.68 3.48
CA LEU A 168 19.34 15.91 2.26
C LEU A 168 17.89 16.06 1.78
N LEU A 169 16.90 16.03 2.71
CA LEU A 169 15.48 16.21 2.37
C LEU A 169 15.20 17.64 1.91
N LYS A 170 15.76 18.62 2.62
CA LYS A 170 15.65 20.04 2.26
C LYS A 170 16.23 20.32 0.87
N THR A 171 17.41 19.77 0.57
CA THR A 171 18.03 19.89 -0.76
C THR A 171 17.16 19.24 -1.83
N ALA A 172 16.62 18.05 -1.60
CA ALA A 172 15.73 17.39 -2.56
C ALA A 172 14.47 18.22 -2.84
N LEU A 173 13.85 18.82 -1.81
CA LEU A 173 12.73 19.74 -1.97
C LEU A 173 13.12 21.00 -2.78
N GLN A 174 14.29 21.58 -2.51
CA GLN A 174 14.79 22.75 -3.24
C GLN A 174 15.11 22.45 -4.70
N VAL A 175 15.60 21.25 -5.02
CA VAL A 175 15.82 20.83 -6.41
C VAL A 175 14.48 20.68 -7.13
N ALA A 176 13.48 20.10 -6.48
CA ALA A 176 12.14 19.92 -7.04
C ALA A 176 11.32 21.23 -7.11
N SER A 177 11.64 22.21 -6.27
CA SER A 177 11.02 23.53 -6.25
C SER A 177 12.08 24.62 -6.08
N PRO A 178 12.76 24.99 -7.18
CA PRO A 178 13.93 25.89 -7.15
C PRO A 178 13.64 27.30 -6.66
N ASP A 179 12.41 27.79 -6.87
CA ASP A 179 11.98 29.09 -6.38
C ASP A 179 11.44 28.96 -4.94
N PRO A 180 12.17 29.44 -3.91
CA PRO A 180 11.76 29.29 -2.52
C PRO A 180 10.47 30.05 -2.19
N SER A 181 10.10 31.07 -2.99
CA SER A 181 8.85 31.83 -2.79
C SER A 181 7.60 30.99 -3.10
N THR A 182 7.77 29.89 -3.84
CA THR A 182 6.70 28.93 -4.15
C THR A 182 6.46 27.91 -3.02
N ILE A 183 7.36 27.83 -2.04
CA ILE A 183 7.24 26.91 -0.90
C ILE A 183 6.54 27.63 0.25
N ILE A 184 5.29 27.27 0.49
CA ILE A 184 4.44 27.84 1.55
C ILE A 184 4.29 26.80 2.65
N ILE A 185 4.65 27.17 3.88
CA ILE A 185 4.48 26.31 5.06
C ILE A 185 3.57 27.05 6.03
N ALA A 186 2.50 26.41 6.48
CA ALA A 186 1.60 27.02 7.45
C ALA A 186 2.30 27.30 8.79
N GLU A 187 1.79 28.28 9.53
CA GLU A 187 2.32 28.64 10.86
C GLU A 187 2.28 27.45 11.84
N SER A 188 1.24 26.62 11.74
CA SER A 188 1.07 25.35 12.46
C SER A 188 2.11 24.29 12.09
N LYS A 189 2.83 24.45 10.98
CA LYS A 189 3.82 23.50 10.42
C LYS A 189 3.25 22.11 10.11
N ASP A 190 1.95 22.02 9.89
CA ASP A 190 1.23 20.80 9.56
C ASP A 190 0.98 20.64 8.06
N SER A 191 1.11 21.72 7.28
CA SER A 191 0.98 21.75 5.83
C SER A 191 2.18 22.39 5.15
N LEU A 192 2.48 21.88 3.96
CA LEU A 192 3.52 22.38 3.06
C LEU A 192 2.98 22.34 1.64
N TYR A 193 3.00 23.47 0.94
CA TYR A 193 2.53 23.58 -0.44
C TYR A 193 3.64 24.12 -1.33
N SER A 194 3.80 23.52 -2.50
CA SER A 194 4.75 23.95 -3.53
C SER A 194 4.28 23.49 -4.90
N ASN A 195 5.02 23.86 -5.93
CA ASN A 195 4.73 23.42 -7.30
C ASN A 195 4.92 21.91 -7.50
N SER A 196 5.71 21.23 -6.65
CA SER A 196 6.06 19.81 -6.80
C SER A 196 5.55 18.92 -5.66
N LEU A 197 5.62 19.38 -4.40
CA LEU A 197 5.16 18.65 -3.21
C LEU A 197 4.09 19.43 -2.46
N ASN A 198 3.00 18.76 -2.12
CA ASN A 198 1.89 19.28 -1.36
C ASN A 198 1.53 18.29 -0.24
N ILE A 199 1.76 18.67 1.00
CA ILE A 199 1.44 17.89 2.21
C ILE A 199 0.21 18.50 2.87
N HIS A 200 -0.87 17.72 2.91
CA HIS A 200 -2.17 18.12 3.44
C HIS A 200 -2.42 17.47 4.81
N PRO A 201 -2.56 18.24 5.90
CA PRO A 201 -2.88 17.76 7.24
C PRO A 201 -4.36 17.39 7.31
N LEU A 202 -4.70 16.16 6.93
CA LEU A 202 -6.08 15.74 6.76
C LEU A 202 -6.35 14.34 7.31
N ASP A 203 -7.34 14.27 8.20
CA ASP A 203 -8.07 13.03 8.43
C ASP A 203 -8.92 12.70 7.20
N LEU A 204 -8.53 11.65 6.45
CA LEU A 204 -9.20 11.23 5.23
C LEU A 204 -10.70 10.97 5.42
N ARG A 205 -11.16 10.63 6.64
CA ARG A 205 -12.58 10.41 6.93
C ARG A 205 -13.41 11.67 6.68
N LEU A 206 -12.82 12.86 6.74
CA LEU A 206 -13.50 14.12 6.43
C LEU A 206 -13.86 14.25 4.94
N LEU A 207 -13.20 13.50 4.06
CA LEU A 207 -13.52 13.46 2.62
C LEU A 207 -14.70 12.53 2.31
N SER A 208 -15.19 11.71 3.25
CA SER A 208 -16.30 10.81 2.96
C SER A 208 -17.64 11.54 2.80
N ASN A 209 -17.72 12.80 3.21
CA ASN A 209 -18.89 13.66 3.03
C ASN A 209 -18.53 14.87 2.15
N PRO A 210 -18.98 14.90 0.88
CA PRO A 210 -18.67 15.99 -0.05
C PRO A 210 -19.05 17.38 0.48
N SER A 211 -20.16 17.49 1.22
CA SER A 211 -20.67 18.76 1.74
C SER A 211 -19.78 19.39 2.82
N THR A 212 -18.91 18.59 3.45
CA THR A 212 -18.00 19.03 4.52
C THR A 212 -16.54 18.79 4.17
N SER A 213 -16.25 18.42 2.92
CA SER A 213 -14.89 18.13 2.47
C SER A 213 -14.04 19.40 2.47
N PRO A 214 -12.88 19.42 3.14
CA PRO A 214 -11.98 20.57 3.11
C PRO A 214 -11.34 20.72 1.72
N PRO A 215 -10.96 21.95 1.33
CA PRO A 215 -10.25 22.17 0.09
C PRO A 215 -8.90 21.46 0.10
N LEU A 216 -8.49 20.95 -1.06
CA LEU A 216 -7.17 20.37 -1.30
C LEU A 216 -6.42 21.25 -2.31
N PRO A 217 -5.62 22.22 -1.85
CA PRO A 217 -4.90 23.13 -2.73
C PRO A 217 -4.01 22.41 -3.74
N ASN A 218 -3.84 23.03 -4.89
CA ASN A 218 -2.93 22.60 -5.97
C ASN A 218 -3.27 21.27 -6.65
N ILE A 219 -4.38 20.60 -6.30
CA ILE A 219 -4.91 19.50 -7.12
C ILE A 219 -5.32 20.07 -8.47
N ASP A 220 -4.82 19.47 -9.54
CA ASP A 220 -5.21 19.77 -10.91
C ASP A 220 -6.29 18.78 -11.38
N PRO A 221 -7.55 19.21 -11.58
CA PRO A 221 -8.65 18.35 -12.01
C PRO A 221 -8.42 17.69 -13.39
N LYS A 222 -7.51 18.23 -14.20
CA LYS A 222 -7.26 17.84 -15.59
C LYS A 222 -5.99 17.03 -15.79
N ALA A 223 -5.08 17.02 -14.80
CA ALA A 223 -3.84 16.26 -14.89
C ALA A 223 -4.14 14.76 -14.69
N PRO A 224 -3.55 13.87 -15.51
CA PRO A 224 -3.62 12.44 -15.26
C PRO A 224 -3.16 12.11 -13.83
N THR A 225 -4.04 11.43 -13.08
CA THR A 225 -3.90 11.31 -11.63
C THR A 225 -3.84 9.86 -11.19
N LEU A 226 -2.78 9.51 -10.46
CA LEU A 226 -2.65 8.25 -9.75
C LEU A 226 -2.97 8.44 -8.26
N LEU A 227 -4.04 7.82 -7.78
CA LEU A 227 -4.28 7.64 -6.35
C LEU A 227 -3.46 6.45 -5.85
N LEU A 228 -2.75 6.61 -4.74
CA LEU A 228 -1.93 5.59 -4.11
C LEU A 228 -2.45 5.32 -2.68
N SER A 229 -2.75 4.06 -2.37
CA SER A 229 -3.07 3.59 -1.01
C SER A 229 -2.13 2.45 -0.63
N GLU A 230 -1.16 2.73 0.21
CA GLU A 230 -0.15 1.74 0.62
C GLU A 230 -0.33 1.36 2.10
N CYS A 231 -1.15 0.34 2.37
CA CYS A 231 -1.63 -0.02 3.71
C CYS A 231 -2.32 1.15 4.43
N CYS A 232 -3.22 1.86 3.75
CA CYS A 232 -3.96 2.99 4.34
C CYS A 232 -5.45 2.70 4.42
N LEU A 233 -6.10 2.46 3.28
CA LEU A 233 -7.56 2.31 3.23
C LEU A 233 -8.05 1.06 3.96
N THR A 234 -7.18 0.07 4.22
CA THR A 234 -7.52 -1.12 5.02
C THR A 234 -8.04 -0.80 6.43
N TYR A 235 -7.56 0.30 7.03
CA TYR A 235 -7.95 0.75 8.37
C TYR A 235 -9.36 1.36 8.43
N LEU A 236 -9.97 1.67 7.28
CA LEU A 236 -11.28 2.31 7.21
C LEU A 236 -12.39 1.28 6.92
N PRO A 237 -13.63 1.51 7.42
CA PRO A 237 -14.81 0.81 6.91
C PRO A 237 -14.95 0.98 5.39
N LEU A 238 -15.31 -0.11 4.68
CA LEU A 238 -15.40 -0.10 3.22
C LEU A 238 -16.31 1.02 2.66
N PRO A 239 -17.48 1.34 3.24
CA PRO A 239 -18.29 2.46 2.77
C PRO A 239 -17.54 3.80 2.84
N SER A 240 -16.86 4.09 3.95
CA SER A 240 -16.07 5.32 4.11
C SER A 240 -14.91 5.36 3.12
N ALA A 241 -14.18 4.25 2.96
CA ALA A 241 -13.07 4.15 2.01
C ALA A 241 -13.54 4.36 0.55
N ASN A 242 -14.71 3.85 0.19
CA ASN A 242 -15.31 4.08 -1.13
C ASN A 242 -15.76 5.52 -1.33
N SER A 243 -16.39 6.15 -0.32
CA SER A 243 -16.76 7.56 -0.41
C SER A 243 -15.55 8.48 -0.61
N ILE A 244 -14.43 8.20 0.07
CA ILE A 244 -13.17 8.94 -0.09
C ILE A 244 -12.65 8.81 -1.53
N LEU A 245 -12.58 7.58 -2.06
CA LEU A 245 -12.14 7.35 -3.44
C LEU A 245 -13.07 8.02 -4.46
N SER A 246 -14.39 7.92 -4.27
CA SER A 246 -15.38 8.60 -5.11
C SER A 246 -15.25 10.12 -5.07
N HIS A 247 -14.89 10.70 -3.94
CA HIS A 247 -14.63 12.14 -3.85
C HIS A 247 -13.48 12.56 -4.79
N PHE A 248 -12.37 11.82 -4.79
CA PHE A 248 -11.29 12.08 -5.74
C PHE A 248 -11.72 11.84 -7.20
N LEU A 249 -12.27 10.66 -7.49
CA LEU A 249 -12.52 10.21 -8.86
C LEU A 249 -13.68 10.94 -9.55
N SER A 250 -14.67 11.41 -8.78
CA SER A 250 -15.93 11.95 -9.31
C SER A 250 -16.21 13.39 -8.89
N THR A 251 -15.54 13.94 -7.87
CA THR A 251 -15.73 15.33 -7.42
C THR A 251 -14.52 16.22 -7.71
N LEU A 252 -13.31 15.75 -7.44
CA LEU A 252 -12.09 16.56 -7.58
C LEU A 252 -11.48 16.50 -8.98
N LEU A 253 -11.60 15.37 -9.67
CA LEU A 253 -11.10 15.19 -11.03
C LEU A 253 -12.23 15.31 -12.04
N ASP A 254 -11.93 15.92 -13.20
CA ASP A 254 -12.87 15.93 -14.31
C ASP A 254 -13.16 14.48 -14.75
N GLN A 255 -14.40 14.19 -15.13
CA GLN A 255 -14.80 12.84 -15.57
C GLN A 255 -14.01 12.36 -16.79
N SER A 256 -13.53 13.30 -17.60
CA SER A 256 -12.70 13.07 -18.78
C SER A 256 -11.22 12.84 -18.45
N THR A 257 -10.77 13.11 -17.22
CA THR A 257 -9.38 12.97 -16.81
C THR A 257 -9.02 11.50 -16.59
N PRO A 258 -7.91 11.01 -17.20
CA PRO A 258 -7.37 9.70 -16.89
C PRO A 258 -7.05 9.60 -15.39
N ALA A 259 -7.60 8.59 -14.73
CA ALA A 259 -7.40 8.39 -13.31
C ALA A 259 -7.17 6.91 -13.02
N ALA A 260 -6.34 6.65 -12.01
CA ALA A 260 -6.04 5.31 -11.54
C ALA A 260 -5.99 5.24 -10.02
N LEU A 261 -6.20 4.03 -9.50
CA LEU A 261 -5.94 3.67 -8.12
C LEU A 261 -4.93 2.54 -8.10
N LEU A 262 -3.89 2.68 -7.30
CA LEU A 262 -2.89 1.67 -6.98
C LEU A 262 -2.90 1.40 -5.48
N GLN A 263 -3.05 0.13 -5.11
CA GLN A 263 -3.20 -0.30 -3.72
C GLN A 263 -2.21 -1.40 -3.36
N TYR A 264 -1.65 -1.34 -2.16
CA TYR A 264 -1.01 -2.46 -1.48
C TYR A 264 -1.74 -2.71 -0.16
N GLU A 265 -2.38 -3.86 -0.01
CA GLU A 265 -3.26 -4.15 1.13
C GLU A 265 -3.17 -5.64 1.53
N PRO A 266 -3.50 -6.00 2.78
CA PRO A 266 -3.64 -7.40 3.18
C PRO A 266 -4.92 -8.03 2.62
N ILE A 267 -4.92 -9.36 2.45
CA ILE A 267 -6.05 -10.18 1.99
C ILE A 267 -6.14 -11.50 2.79
N LYS A 268 -7.14 -12.33 2.48
CA LYS A 268 -7.36 -13.68 3.01
C LYS A 268 -7.50 -13.75 4.55
N PRO A 269 -8.40 -12.98 5.19
CA PRO A 269 -8.49 -12.95 6.66
C PRO A 269 -9.07 -14.21 7.30
N LEU A 270 -9.61 -15.16 6.53
CA LEU A 270 -10.40 -16.27 7.06
C LEU A 270 -9.64 -17.60 7.14
N ASP A 271 -8.49 -17.73 6.48
CA ASP A 271 -7.67 -18.91 6.65
C ASP A 271 -6.93 -18.90 8.00
N SER A 272 -6.17 -19.95 8.31
CA SER A 272 -5.48 -20.06 9.60
C SER A 272 -4.44 -18.95 9.84
N PHE A 273 -3.75 -18.50 8.79
CA PHE A 273 -2.76 -17.44 8.89
C PHE A 273 -3.46 -16.09 9.02
N GLY A 274 -4.44 -15.80 8.16
CA GLY A 274 -5.25 -14.59 8.21
C GLY A 274 -5.93 -14.37 9.56
N LYS A 275 -6.54 -15.42 10.13
CA LYS A 275 -7.13 -15.37 11.48
C LYS A 275 -6.10 -15.00 12.55
N THR A 276 -4.90 -15.59 12.47
CA THR A 276 -3.80 -15.32 13.39
C THR A 276 -3.29 -13.88 13.23
N MET A 277 -3.12 -13.42 11.99
CA MET A 277 -2.73 -12.04 11.66
C MET A 277 -3.73 -11.04 12.24
N THR A 278 -5.02 -11.23 11.98
CA THR A 278 -6.09 -10.34 12.50
C THR A 278 -6.16 -10.36 14.02
N ALA A 279 -6.04 -11.52 14.66
CA ALA A 279 -6.02 -11.62 16.12
C ALA A 279 -4.81 -10.90 16.74
N ASN A 280 -3.63 -11.02 16.12
CA ASN A 280 -2.41 -10.35 16.56
C ASN A 280 -2.51 -8.82 16.41
N LEU A 281 -3.08 -8.33 15.31
CA LEU A 281 -3.35 -6.90 15.12
C LEU A 281 -4.37 -6.38 16.13
N ALA A 282 -5.46 -7.13 16.36
CA ALA A 282 -6.49 -6.77 17.34
C ALA A 282 -5.91 -6.68 18.77
N SER A 283 -4.97 -7.56 19.13
CA SER A 283 -4.27 -7.48 20.43
C SER A 283 -3.45 -6.20 20.62
N ARG A 284 -3.18 -5.48 19.53
CA ARG A 284 -2.50 -4.18 19.51
C ARG A 284 -3.46 -3.02 19.26
N ASN A 285 -4.77 -3.23 19.38
CA ASN A 285 -5.83 -2.27 19.07
C ASN A 285 -5.85 -1.78 17.61
N ILE A 286 -5.32 -2.59 16.68
CA ILE A 286 -5.36 -2.34 15.25
C ILE A 286 -6.48 -3.18 14.64
N ALA A 287 -7.44 -2.51 14.01
CA ALA A 287 -8.50 -3.15 13.24
C ALA A 287 -8.34 -2.82 11.75
N MET A 288 -8.70 -3.77 10.89
CA MET A 288 -8.68 -3.60 9.44
C MET A 288 -10.06 -3.95 8.86
N PRO A 289 -11.06 -3.08 8.97
CA PRO A 289 -12.43 -3.39 8.55
C PRO A 289 -12.53 -3.75 7.07
N SER A 290 -11.75 -3.07 6.21
CA SER A 290 -11.78 -3.32 4.76
C SER A 290 -11.15 -4.67 4.38
N LEU A 291 -10.22 -5.22 5.17
CA LEU A 291 -9.65 -6.57 4.94
C LEU A 291 -10.75 -7.64 4.95
N HIS A 292 -11.71 -7.54 5.87
CA HIS A 292 -12.84 -8.48 5.94
C HIS A 292 -13.84 -8.29 4.79
N ALA A 293 -14.00 -7.06 4.31
CA ALA A 293 -14.92 -6.72 3.23
C ALA A 293 -14.33 -6.99 1.83
N LEU A 294 -13.01 -7.03 1.71
CA LEU A 294 -12.27 -7.28 0.47
C LEU A 294 -11.28 -8.44 0.65
N PRO A 295 -11.77 -9.67 0.90
CA PRO A 295 -10.89 -10.76 1.30
C PRO A 295 -10.06 -11.37 0.15
N THR A 296 -10.45 -11.15 -1.11
CA THR A 296 -9.80 -11.76 -2.29
C THR A 296 -9.39 -10.72 -3.32
N LEU A 297 -8.50 -11.12 -4.25
CA LEU A 297 -8.13 -10.27 -5.39
C LEU A 297 -9.37 -9.90 -6.22
N GLU A 298 -10.32 -10.82 -6.37
CA GLU A 298 -11.55 -10.56 -7.11
C GLU A 298 -12.46 -9.54 -6.42
N ALA A 299 -12.58 -9.59 -5.09
CA ALA A 299 -13.30 -8.56 -4.33
C ALA A 299 -12.68 -7.16 -4.55
N HIS A 300 -11.35 -7.07 -4.61
CA HIS A 300 -10.65 -5.84 -4.94
C HIS A 300 -10.90 -5.38 -6.40
N ARG A 301 -10.88 -6.28 -7.39
CA ARG A 301 -11.21 -5.95 -8.80
C ARG A 301 -12.65 -5.46 -8.94
N ALA A 302 -13.60 -6.14 -8.31
CA ALA A 302 -15.01 -5.74 -8.30
C ALA A 302 -15.21 -4.34 -7.68
N ARG A 303 -14.49 -4.03 -6.60
CA ARG A 303 -14.48 -2.68 -6.01
C ARG A 303 -13.97 -1.63 -7.00
N LEU A 304 -12.85 -1.86 -7.66
CA LEU A 304 -12.29 -0.93 -8.64
C LEU A 304 -13.27 -0.68 -9.80
N TRP A 305 -13.90 -1.75 -10.30
CA TRP A 305 -14.93 -1.65 -11.33
C TRP A 305 -16.11 -0.77 -10.87
N SER A 306 -16.60 -0.96 -9.64
CA SER A 306 -17.69 -0.15 -9.07
C SER A 306 -17.36 1.33 -8.92
N LEU A 307 -16.07 1.68 -8.85
CA LEU A 307 -15.56 3.06 -8.80
C LEU A 307 -15.34 3.67 -10.20
N GLY A 308 -15.73 2.98 -11.26
CA GLY A 308 -15.55 3.41 -12.64
C GLY A 308 -14.16 3.17 -13.21
N LEU A 309 -13.31 2.37 -12.52
CA LEU A 309 -11.99 1.97 -12.98
C LEU A 309 -12.10 0.64 -13.73
N ALA A 310 -12.52 0.69 -14.98
CA ALA A 310 -12.94 -0.47 -15.76
C ALA A 310 -11.82 -1.46 -16.10
N HIS A 311 -10.57 -0.99 -16.17
CA HIS A 311 -9.43 -1.86 -16.40
C HIS A 311 -8.73 -2.13 -15.08
N THR A 312 -8.43 -3.40 -14.79
CA THR A 312 -7.85 -3.80 -13.50
C THR A 312 -6.75 -4.84 -13.66
N GLY A 313 -5.86 -4.88 -12.68
CA GLY A 313 -4.93 -5.98 -12.49
C GLY A 313 -4.65 -6.17 -11.00
N ALA A 314 -4.33 -7.40 -10.61
CA ALA A 314 -4.02 -7.71 -9.22
C ALA A 314 -3.08 -8.92 -9.12
N ARG A 315 -2.17 -8.88 -8.14
CA ARG A 315 -1.26 -9.98 -7.82
C ARG A 315 -1.00 -10.04 -6.33
N THR A 316 -0.84 -11.24 -5.78
CA THR A 316 -0.29 -11.40 -4.43
C THR A 316 1.20 -11.13 -4.42
N VAL A 317 1.75 -10.76 -3.27
CA VAL A 317 3.20 -10.60 -3.07
C VAL A 317 3.95 -11.88 -3.42
N ALA A 318 3.37 -13.05 -3.14
CA ALA A 318 3.94 -14.35 -3.51
C ALA A 318 4.10 -14.50 -5.03
N HIS A 319 3.08 -14.10 -5.80
CA HIS A 319 3.14 -14.14 -7.27
C HIS A 319 4.12 -13.12 -7.84
N ILE A 320 4.22 -11.93 -7.23
CA ILE A 320 5.17 -10.90 -7.68
C ILE A 320 6.61 -11.37 -7.43
N TYR A 321 6.85 -12.09 -6.35
CA TYR A 321 8.17 -12.60 -5.99
C TYR A 321 8.56 -13.88 -6.75
N SER A 322 7.60 -14.61 -7.31
CA SER A 322 7.90 -15.83 -8.06
C SER A 322 8.59 -15.48 -9.38
N ALA A 323 9.59 -16.29 -9.75
CA ALA A 323 10.43 -16.05 -10.94
C ALA A 323 9.93 -16.82 -12.17
N SER A 324 8.75 -17.45 -12.09
CA SER A 324 8.24 -18.34 -13.12
C SER A 324 7.05 -17.69 -13.83
N ALA A 325 7.14 -17.57 -15.15
CA ALA A 325 5.94 -17.54 -15.99
C ALA A 325 5.09 -18.80 -15.65
N PRO A 326 3.75 -18.74 -15.68
CA PRO A 326 2.95 -19.96 -15.59
C PRO A 326 3.45 -20.94 -16.66
N SER A 327 3.71 -22.17 -16.25
CA SER A 327 3.98 -23.25 -17.20
C SER A 327 2.76 -23.35 -18.12
N ALA A 328 2.92 -22.99 -19.39
CA ALA A 328 1.98 -23.36 -20.43
C ALA A 328 1.77 -24.87 -20.28
N HIS A 329 0.58 -25.27 -19.85
CA HIS A 329 0.25 -26.68 -19.80
C HIS A 329 0.34 -27.17 -21.24
N SER A 330 1.18 -28.17 -21.45
CA SER A 330 1.26 -28.92 -22.70
C SER A 330 -0.11 -29.55 -22.93
N ASN A 331 -0.97 -28.90 -23.70
CA ASN A 331 -2.07 -29.59 -24.35
C ASN A 331 -1.44 -30.47 -25.42
N THR A 332 -1.46 -31.77 -25.13
CA THR A 332 -1.33 -32.84 -26.10
C THR A 332 -2.33 -32.63 -27.23
N GLU A 333 -1.79 -32.65 -28.44
CA GLU A 333 -2.29 -33.10 -29.74
C GLU A 333 -3.81 -33.21 -30.01
N ASP A 334 -4.13 -32.80 -31.23
CA ASP A 334 -5.32 -33.05 -32.04
C ASP A 334 -6.54 -32.13 -31.84
N ASP A 335 -6.63 -31.10 -32.69
CA ASP A 335 -7.67 -31.05 -33.72
C ASP A 335 -7.43 -29.90 -34.71
N ASP A 336 -7.29 -30.28 -35.98
CA ASP A 336 -7.39 -29.40 -37.15
C ASP A 336 -8.83 -28.89 -37.28
N ASP A 337 -9.08 -27.61 -37.01
CA ASP A 337 -10.05 -26.86 -37.81
C ASP A 337 -9.78 -25.35 -37.74
N ALA A 338 -9.59 -24.76 -38.92
CA ALA A 338 -9.46 -23.33 -39.09
C ALA A 338 -10.82 -22.76 -39.47
N SER A 339 -11.38 -21.85 -38.66
CA SER A 339 -11.83 -20.52 -39.09
C SER A 339 -12.79 -19.82 -38.11
N ILE A 340 -12.77 -18.49 -38.23
CA ILE A 340 -13.74 -17.47 -37.81
C ILE A 340 -13.35 -16.63 -36.57
N GLU A 341 -13.24 -15.34 -36.87
CA GLU A 341 -12.87 -14.20 -36.05
C GLU A 341 -13.65 -14.07 -34.73
N THR A 342 -12.97 -13.58 -33.70
CA THR A 342 -13.61 -12.68 -32.73
C THR A 342 -12.67 -11.52 -32.44
N LEU A 343 -13.07 -10.33 -32.90
CA LEU A 343 -12.55 -9.03 -32.51
C LEU A 343 -12.79 -8.82 -31.00
N ASN A 344 -11.88 -9.33 -30.18
CA ASN A 344 -11.69 -8.89 -28.81
C ASN A 344 -10.18 -8.75 -28.63
N GLY A 345 -9.71 -7.53 -28.41
CA GLY A 345 -8.29 -7.16 -28.28
C GLY A 345 -7.58 -7.78 -27.07
N ARG A 346 -7.48 -9.12 -27.04
CA ARG A 346 -6.55 -9.87 -26.21
C ARG A 346 -5.23 -9.93 -26.96
N HIS A 347 -4.36 -8.96 -26.71
CA HIS A 347 -2.95 -9.18 -26.96
C HIS A 347 -2.51 -10.36 -26.09
N SER A 348 -2.02 -11.43 -26.73
CA SER A 348 -1.29 -12.50 -26.07
C SER A 348 -0.05 -11.88 -25.42
N ALA A 349 -0.03 -11.80 -24.09
CA ALA A 349 1.17 -11.38 -23.36
C ALA A 349 2.32 -12.36 -23.66
N GLY A 350 3.50 -11.84 -23.99
CA GLY A 350 4.68 -12.67 -24.16
C GLY A 350 5.12 -13.25 -22.81
N ALA A 351 5.85 -14.37 -22.80
CA ALA A 351 6.35 -15.00 -21.58
C ALA A 351 7.26 -14.07 -20.73
N GLU A 352 7.86 -13.04 -21.33
CA GLU A 352 8.67 -12.02 -20.64
C GLU A 352 7.80 -10.94 -19.95
N ASP A 353 6.60 -10.66 -20.45
CA ASP A 353 5.67 -9.67 -19.87
C ASP A 353 5.03 -10.17 -18.55
N GLU A 354 5.13 -11.48 -18.28
CA GLU A 354 4.55 -12.10 -17.10
C GLU A 354 5.43 -12.05 -15.86
N VAL A 355 6.73 -11.75 -16.00
CA VAL A 355 7.69 -11.81 -14.90
C VAL A 355 7.76 -10.46 -14.16
N TRP A 356 7.39 -10.49 -12.88
CA TRP A 356 7.44 -9.30 -12.02
C TRP A 356 8.86 -8.98 -11.54
N LEU A 357 9.59 -10.02 -11.15
CA LEU A 357 10.95 -9.95 -10.62
C LEU A 357 11.86 -10.85 -11.45
N SER A 358 12.90 -10.28 -12.06
CA SER A 358 13.82 -11.06 -12.88
C SER A 358 14.56 -12.12 -12.02
N PRO A 359 14.93 -13.28 -12.59
CA PRO A 359 15.67 -14.30 -11.85
C PRO A 359 16.98 -13.78 -11.24
N ALA A 360 17.67 -12.89 -11.95
CA ALA A 360 18.91 -12.27 -11.47
C ALA A 360 18.67 -11.37 -10.25
N GLU A 361 17.61 -10.58 -10.27
CA GLU A 361 17.26 -9.69 -9.17
C GLU A 361 16.75 -10.49 -7.96
N ARG A 362 15.97 -11.55 -8.18
CA ARG A 362 15.60 -12.50 -7.13
C ARG A 362 16.83 -13.11 -6.47
N ALA A 363 17.78 -13.61 -7.26
CA ALA A 363 19.04 -14.18 -6.75
C ALA A 363 19.91 -13.13 -6.02
N ARG A 364 19.84 -11.84 -6.39
CA ARG A 364 20.47 -10.75 -5.62
C ARG A 364 19.84 -10.63 -4.24
N VAL A 365 18.51 -10.58 -4.16
CA VAL A 365 17.76 -10.44 -2.91
C VAL A 365 17.95 -11.66 -1.99
N GLU A 366 17.88 -12.87 -2.54
CA GLU A 366 18.05 -14.11 -1.78
C GLU A 366 19.47 -14.28 -1.19
N ARG A 367 20.48 -13.62 -1.78
CA ARG A 367 21.87 -13.62 -1.27
C ARG A 367 22.12 -12.64 -0.13
N LEU A 368 21.23 -11.66 0.10
CA LEU A 368 21.44 -10.67 1.17
C LEU A 368 21.31 -11.30 2.56
N GLU A 369 20.32 -12.17 2.73
CA GLU A 369 20.09 -12.88 3.99
C GLU A 369 19.54 -14.29 3.72
N TRP A 370 20.01 -15.25 4.52
CA TRP A 370 19.46 -16.59 4.58
C TRP A 370 18.01 -16.55 5.08
N LEU A 371 17.14 -17.35 4.45
CA LEU A 371 15.77 -17.58 4.86
C LEU A 371 15.57 -19.09 5.01
N ASP A 372 15.49 -19.56 6.24
CA ASP A 372 15.12 -20.92 6.61
C ASP A 372 13.59 -21.12 6.67
N GLU A 373 12.85 -20.07 7.00
CA GLU A 373 11.39 -20.02 7.17
C GLU A 373 10.65 -19.79 5.82
N VAL A 374 10.83 -20.72 4.86
CA VAL A 374 10.28 -20.58 3.48
C VAL A 374 8.76 -20.74 3.45
N GLU A 375 8.22 -21.61 4.31
CA GLU A 375 6.79 -21.81 4.48
C GLU A 375 6.11 -20.57 5.07
N GLU A 376 6.70 -19.96 6.10
CA GLU A 376 6.23 -18.72 6.72
C GLU A 376 6.27 -17.56 5.72
N TRP A 377 7.33 -17.48 4.90
CA TRP A 377 7.40 -16.52 3.81
C TRP A 377 6.26 -16.72 2.81
N SER A 378 6.00 -17.97 2.41
CA SER A 378 4.95 -18.29 1.44
C SER A 378 3.57 -17.89 1.97
N LEU A 379 3.32 -18.14 3.26
CA LEU A 379 2.10 -17.69 3.95
C LEU A 379 2.03 -16.16 3.96
N LEU A 380 3.04 -15.45 4.47
CA LEU A 380 3.03 -13.99 4.54
C LEU A 380 2.83 -13.36 3.16
N ALA A 381 3.59 -13.79 2.15
CA ALA A 381 3.54 -13.26 0.80
C ALA A 381 2.20 -13.58 0.09
N GLY A 382 1.52 -14.66 0.47
CA GLY A 382 0.19 -14.99 -0.04
C GLY A 382 -0.93 -14.09 0.51
N HIS A 383 -0.68 -13.38 1.61
CA HIS A 383 -1.66 -12.59 2.37
C HIS A 383 -1.58 -11.09 2.15
N TYR A 384 -0.76 -10.63 1.20
CA TYR A 384 -0.70 -9.25 0.77
C TYR A 384 -0.81 -9.20 -0.75
N CYS A 385 -1.41 -8.14 -1.26
CA CYS A 385 -1.58 -7.95 -2.70
C CYS A 385 -1.22 -6.56 -3.15
N VAL A 386 -0.85 -6.46 -4.43
CA VAL A 386 -0.84 -5.22 -5.20
C VAL A 386 -2.04 -5.28 -6.16
N VAL A 387 -2.89 -4.27 -6.13
CA VAL A 387 -4.08 -4.16 -6.96
C VAL A 387 -4.08 -2.79 -7.61
N TRP A 388 -4.35 -2.74 -8.90
CA TRP A 388 -4.48 -1.48 -9.62
C TRP A 388 -5.68 -1.49 -10.55
N GLY A 389 -6.25 -0.32 -10.76
CA GLY A 389 -7.28 -0.12 -11.77
C GLY A 389 -7.29 1.30 -12.30
N TRP A 390 -7.77 1.48 -13.53
CA TRP A 390 -7.80 2.78 -14.18
C TRP A 390 -9.02 2.98 -15.07
N ARG A 391 -9.36 4.24 -15.30
CA ARG A 391 -10.27 4.67 -16.36
C ARG A 391 -9.52 5.37 -17.48
N ARG A 392 -9.97 5.15 -18.70
CA ARG A 392 -9.54 5.92 -19.88
C ARG A 392 -10.17 7.30 -19.82
N GLY A 393 -9.43 8.34 -20.22
CA GLY A 393 -10.02 9.67 -20.45
C GLY A 393 -10.98 9.65 -21.64
N THR A 394 -11.90 10.63 -21.74
CA THR A 394 -13.04 10.58 -22.69
C THR A 394 -12.75 11.17 -24.08
N VAL A 395 -11.51 11.18 -24.58
CA VAL A 395 -11.23 11.66 -25.95
C VAL A 395 -10.35 10.66 -26.70
N LEU A 396 -10.93 10.15 -27.80
CA LEU A 396 -10.34 9.51 -28.98
C LEU A 396 -8.83 9.21 -28.86
N ASP A 397 -8.56 7.95 -28.48
CA ASP A 397 -7.39 7.09 -28.71
C ASP A 397 -5.96 7.52 -28.31
N ASP A 398 -5.64 8.79 -28.04
CA ASP A 398 -4.24 9.18 -27.73
C ASP A 398 -3.92 9.41 -26.23
N ASN A 399 -4.94 9.39 -25.35
CA ASN A 399 -4.77 9.77 -23.93
C ASN A 399 -4.94 8.62 -22.91
N ASP A 400 -4.86 7.35 -23.35
CA ASP A 400 -4.83 6.21 -22.43
C ASP A 400 -3.43 6.04 -21.80
N VAL A 401 -3.03 6.98 -20.96
CA VAL A 401 -1.73 6.95 -20.28
C VAL A 401 -1.56 5.70 -19.42
N PHE A 402 -2.61 5.27 -18.71
CA PHE A 402 -2.55 4.10 -17.84
C PHE A 402 -2.63 2.79 -18.62
N GLY A 403 -3.37 2.72 -19.73
CA GLY A 403 -3.35 1.55 -20.61
C GLY A 403 -2.00 1.37 -21.30
N ARG A 404 -1.32 2.46 -21.69
CA ARG A 404 0.06 2.40 -22.19
C ARG A 404 1.07 2.02 -21.10
N ALA A 405 0.84 2.46 -19.87
CA ALA A 405 1.71 2.13 -18.75
C ALA A 405 1.56 0.68 -18.30
N TRP A 406 0.33 0.18 -18.20
CA TRP A 406 0.00 -1.04 -17.45
C TRP A 406 -0.72 -2.11 -18.27
N GLY A 407 -1.07 -1.84 -19.53
CA GLY A 407 -1.83 -2.77 -20.37
C GLY A 407 -1.12 -4.11 -20.61
N SER A 408 0.22 -4.12 -20.55
CA SER A 408 1.03 -5.35 -20.64
C SER A 408 1.46 -5.91 -19.28
N VAL A 409 1.13 -5.25 -18.16
CA VAL A 409 1.56 -5.72 -16.84
C VAL A 409 0.75 -6.94 -16.43
N ALA A 410 1.43 -8.03 -16.07
CA ALA A 410 0.80 -9.27 -15.63
C ALA A 410 -0.06 -9.09 -14.37
N GLY A 411 -1.37 -8.93 -14.55
CA GLY A 411 -2.36 -8.76 -13.47
C GLY A 411 -3.71 -9.45 -13.70
N SER A 412 -3.86 -10.16 -14.81
CA SER A 412 -5.08 -10.90 -15.20
C SER A 412 -5.43 -11.99 -14.19
N TRP A 413 -6.72 -12.27 -14.00
CA TRP A 413 -7.19 -13.34 -13.14
C TRP A 413 -6.53 -14.70 -13.45
N ARG A 414 -6.27 -15.52 -12.42
CA ARG A 414 -5.69 -16.86 -12.53
C ARG A 414 -6.58 -17.90 -11.87
N GLU A 415 -6.56 -19.12 -12.40
CA GLU A 415 -7.35 -20.26 -11.88
C GLU A 415 -7.10 -20.58 -10.41
N GLU A 416 -5.86 -20.34 -9.94
CA GLU A 416 -5.49 -20.53 -8.53
C GLU A 416 -6.25 -19.60 -7.58
N GLU A 417 -6.70 -18.44 -8.07
CA GLU A 417 -7.51 -17.47 -7.31
C GLU A 417 -8.91 -18.02 -7.01
N ARG A 418 -9.42 -18.97 -7.81
CA ARG A 418 -10.76 -19.56 -7.64
C ARG A 418 -10.96 -20.17 -6.25
N LYS A 419 -9.93 -20.82 -5.69
CA LYS A 419 -10.02 -21.45 -4.36
C LYS A 419 -10.28 -20.45 -3.26
N ASP A 420 -9.67 -19.26 -3.36
CA ASP A 420 -9.89 -18.19 -2.40
C ASP A 420 -11.34 -17.69 -2.54
N ASP A 421 -11.81 -17.45 -3.78
CA ASP A 421 -13.17 -16.99 -4.04
C ASP A 421 -14.24 -17.99 -3.56
N GLU A 422 -14.00 -19.30 -3.72
CA GLU A 422 -14.86 -20.36 -3.22
C GLU A 422 -14.92 -20.40 -1.70
N LEU A 423 -13.77 -20.32 -1.01
CA LEU A 423 -13.71 -20.29 0.45
C LEU A 423 -14.57 -19.15 1.02
N HIS A 424 -14.57 -17.99 0.35
CA HIS A 424 -15.29 -16.81 0.79
C HIS A 424 -16.77 -16.80 0.38
N SER A 425 -17.15 -17.44 -0.73
CA SER A 425 -18.56 -17.57 -1.14
C SER A 425 -19.36 -18.51 -0.24
N VAL A 426 -18.75 -19.58 0.29
CA VAL A 426 -19.40 -20.53 1.21
C VAL A 426 -19.69 -19.92 2.60
N THR A 427 -18.96 -18.87 2.98
CA THR A 427 -19.11 -18.21 4.28
C THR A 427 -20.06 -17.01 4.27
N SER A 428 -20.52 -16.57 3.10
CA SER A 428 -21.54 -15.53 2.98
C SER A 428 -22.92 -16.19 3.08
N PRO A 429 -23.74 -15.89 4.11
CA PRO A 429 -25.11 -16.35 4.08
C PRO A 429 -25.76 -15.69 2.87
N THR A 430 -26.24 -16.52 1.93
CA THR A 430 -27.13 -16.11 0.85
C THR A 430 -28.16 -15.13 1.41
N SER A 431 -28.11 -13.88 0.97
CA SER A 431 -29.26 -12.98 1.04
C SER A 431 -30.37 -13.67 0.25
N GLN A 432 -31.25 -14.37 0.96
CA GLN A 432 -32.49 -14.87 0.39
C GLN A 432 -33.39 -13.67 0.12
N VAL A 433 -33.61 -13.45 -1.18
CA VAL A 433 -34.76 -12.83 -1.88
C VAL A 433 -35.15 -11.41 -1.47
#